data_AF-A0A257TN44-F1
#
_entry.id   AF-A0A257TN44-F1
#
_cell.length_a   1.000
_cell.length_b   1.000
_cell.length_c   1.000
_cell.angle_alpha   90.00
_cell.angle_beta   90.00
_cell.angle_gamma   90.00
#
_symmetry.space_group_name_H-M   'P 1'
#
loop_
_entity.id
_entity.type
_entity.pdbx_description
1 polymer ?
#
loop_
_entity_poly.entity_id
_entity_poly.type
_entity_poly.pdbx_seq_one_letter_code
_entity_poly.pdbx_strand_id
1 'polypeptide(L)'
;MVKLEGDENAASRLSAYAMTVGLLGFCHEFLGNAGVAANYYSRGLQANPNNDGLLVGRGILQYGTSRRAITDFEHAVRLGSPVVWPYFFLAHYYLSTNRFDECRAMCEMGLRMQASATVKSQLEEWRAIAQAELGFPPEMVGAAFEAAICLDPTNELAKRNQAAFEACLRATRTPHGLEWEQKSELALRQLGLAERRYSLAA
;
A
#
# COMPACT_ATOMS: atom_id res chain seq x y z
N MET A 1 -11.78 42.73 -4.36
CA MET A 1 -12.69 41.67 -4.85
C MET A 1 -12.20 41.02 -6.14
N VAL A 2 -11.92 41.76 -7.21
CA VAL A 2 -11.53 41.22 -8.54
C VAL A 2 -10.31 40.27 -8.56
N LYS A 3 -9.29 40.47 -7.70
CA LYS A 3 -8.09 39.61 -7.68
C LYS A 3 -8.34 38.23 -7.04
N LEU A 4 -9.22 38.15 -6.05
CA LEU A 4 -9.59 36.90 -5.37
C LEU A 4 -10.47 36.02 -6.29
N GLU A 5 -11.42 36.62 -7.02
CA GLU A 5 -12.23 35.90 -8.03
C GLU A 5 -11.40 35.38 -9.22
N GLY A 6 -10.33 36.09 -9.59
CA GLY A 6 -9.39 35.64 -10.62
C GLY A 6 -8.57 34.43 -10.20
N ASP A 7 -8.10 34.42 -8.94
CA ASP A 7 -7.32 33.33 -8.36
C ASP A 7 -8.17 32.09 -8.06
N GLU A 8 -9.42 32.26 -7.60
CA GLU A 8 -10.39 31.16 -7.41
C GLU A 8 -10.75 30.48 -8.74
N ASN A 9 -10.97 31.26 -9.80
CA ASN A 9 -11.23 30.72 -11.14
C ASN A 9 -9.99 30.03 -11.75
N ALA A 10 -8.78 30.45 -11.39
CA ALA A 10 -7.54 29.79 -11.82
C ALA A 10 -7.33 28.46 -11.06
N ALA A 11 -7.54 28.46 -9.74
CA ALA A 11 -7.45 27.25 -8.91
C ALA A 11 -8.50 26.21 -9.31
N SER A 12 -9.74 26.64 -9.59
CA SER A 12 -10.80 25.79 -10.12
C SER A 12 -10.42 25.13 -11.46
N ARG A 13 -9.83 25.90 -12.38
CA ARG A 13 -9.32 25.38 -13.66
C ARG A 13 -8.19 24.38 -13.49
N LEU A 14 -7.25 24.61 -12.58
CA LEU A 14 -6.16 23.68 -12.28
C LEU A 14 -6.67 22.37 -11.66
N SER A 15 -7.67 22.46 -10.79
CA SER A 15 -8.33 21.29 -10.21
C SER A 15 -9.07 20.46 -11.27
N ALA A 16 -9.85 21.12 -12.14
CA ALA A 16 -10.55 20.46 -13.25
C ALA A 16 -9.56 19.82 -14.25
N TYR A 17 -8.45 20.49 -14.54
CA TYR A 17 -7.38 19.93 -15.35
C TYR A 17 -6.77 18.69 -14.71
N ALA A 18 -6.39 18.76 -13.43
CA ALA A 18 -5.82 17.63 -12.68
C ALA A 18 -6.78 16.43 -12.65
N MET A 19 -8.08 16.67 -12.47
CA MET A 19 -9.10 15.63 -12.53
C MET A 19 -9.17 14.99 -13.93
N THR A 20 -9.19 15.79 -14.99
CA THR A 20 -9.31 15.29 -16.37
C THR A 20 -8.10 14.45 -16.78
N VAL A 21 -6.89 14.93 -16.52
CA VAL A 21 -5.68 14.14 -16.80
C VAL A 21 -5.56 12.94 -15.88
N GLY A 22 -6.08 13.03 -14.65
CA GLY A 22 -6.23 11.89 -13.75
C GLY A 22 -7.10 10.78 -14.33
N LEU A 23 -8.28 11.14 -14.85
CA LEU A 23 -9.18 10.19 -15.51
C LEU A 23 -8.54 9.57 -16.75
N LEU A 24 -7.85 10.35 -17.58
CA LEU A 24 -7.10 9.81 -18.72
C LEU A 24 -6.01 8.83 -18.28
N GLY A 25 -5.26 9.19 -17.23
CA GLY A 25 -4.27 8.30 -16.63
C GLY A 25 -4.89 6.99 -16.18
N PHE A 26 -6.03 7.07 -15.51
CA PHE A 26 -6.79 5.91 -15.07
C PHE A 26 -7.30 5.04 -16.22
N CYS A 27 -7.82 5.63 -17.30
CA CYS A 27 -8.23 4.87 -18.49
C CYS A 27 -7.04 4.14 -19.13
N HIS A 28 -5.89 4.80 -19.26
CA HIS A 28 -4.69 4.15 -19.79
C HIS A 28 -4.16 3.04 -18.86
N GLU A 29 -4.27 3.19 -17.55
CA GLU A 29 -3.96 2.15 -16.57
C GLU A 29 -4.87 0.93 -16.77
N PHE A 30 -6.18 1.14 -16.98
CA PHE A 30 -7.14 0.07 -17.25
C PHE A 30 -6.81 -0.68 -18.55
N LEU A 31 -6.39 0.06 -19.58
CA LEU A 31 -5.96 -0.49 -20.88
C LEU A 31 -4.56 -1.15 -20.85
N GLY A 32 -3.88 -1.19 -19.69
CA GLY A 32 -2.55 -1.78 -19.55
C GLY A 32 -1.39 -0.89 -20.02
N ASN A 33 -1.67 0.36 -20.40
CA ASN A 33 -0.69 1.33 -20.86
C ASN A 33 -0.02 2.06 -19.68
N ALA A 34 0.66 1.31 -18.82
CA ALA A 34 1.21 1.80 -17.54
C ALA A 34 2.12 3.04 -17.69
N GLY A 35 2.98 3.09 -18.72
CA GLY A 35 3.87 4.23 -18.95
C GLY A 35 3.10 5.51 -19.32
N VAL A 36 2.06 5.38 -20.15
CA VAL A 36 1.20 6.51 -20.54
C VAL A 36 0.38 7.00 -19.33
N ALA A 37 -0.16 6.07 -18.55
CA ALA A 37 -0.89 6.38 -17.32
C ALA A 37 -0.04 7.15 -16.31
N ALA A 38 1.20 6.70 -16.07
CA ALA A 38 2.13 7.39 -15.17
C ALA A 38 2.49 8.81 -15.64
N ASN A 39 2.56 9.05 -16.96
CA ASN A 39 2.76 10.39 -17.51
C ASN A 39 1.54 11.29 -17.22
N TYR A 40 0.33 10.82 -17.48
CA TYR A 40 -0.88 11.57 -17.17
C TYR A 40 -1.02 11.91 -15.68
N TYR A 41 -0.77 10.95 -14.79
CA TYR A 41 -0.74 11.23 -13.35
C TYR A 41 0.35 12.25 -12.99
N SER A 42 1.51 12.19 -13.64
CA SER A 42 2.57 13.18 -13.41
C SER A 42 2.19 14.59 -13.85
N ARG A 43 1.50 14.73 -14.98
CA ARG A 43 0.95 16.02 -15.44
C ARG A 43 -0.13 16.55 -14.49
N GLY A 44 -1.00 15.67 -13.99
CA GLY A 44 -1.99 16.05 -12.98
C GLY A 44 -1.35 16.54 -11.69
N LEU A 45 -0.29 15.87 -11.25
CA LEU A 45 0.48 16.25 -10.05
C LEU A 45 1.32 17.52 -10.23
N GLN A 46 1.62 17.93 -11.47
CA GLN A 46 2.19 19.27 -11.71
C GLN A 46 1.16 20.38 -11.47
N ALA A 47 -0.11 20.13 -11.78
CA ALA A 47 -1.19 21.10 -11.57
C ALA A 47 -1.74 21.08 -10.13
N ASN A 48 -1.83 19.90 -9.51
CA ASN A 48 -2.24 19.73 -8.12
C ASN A 48 -1.32 18.69 -7.42
N PRO A 49 -0.20 19.15 -6.82
CA PRO A 49 0.79 18.26 -6.19
C PRO A 49 0.27 17.47 -4.99
N ASN A 50 -0.82 17.93 -4.36
CA ASN A 50 -1.39 17.34 -3.14
C ASN A 50 -2.64 16.50 -3.43
N ASN A 51 -2.83 16.07 -4.67
CA ASN A 51 -3.91 15.15 -5.00
C ASN A 51 -3.50 13.71 -4.64
N ASP A 52 -4.06 13.19 -3.56
CA ASP A 52 -3.72 11.87 -3.03
C ASP A 52 -4.08 10.74 -4.02
N GLY A 53 -5.23 10.83 -4.70
CA GLY A 53 -5.64 9.84 -5.70
C GLY A 53 -4.66 9.70 -6.87
N LEU A 54 -4.07 10.82 -7.32
CA LEU A 54 -3.03 10.82 -8.36
C LEU A 54 -1.70 10.29 -7.83
N LEU A 55 -1.30 10.66 -6.61
CA LEU A 55 -0.11 10.12 -5.94
C LEU A 55 -0.23 8.59 -5.82
N VAL A 56 -1.37 8.10 -5.34
CA VAL A 56 -1.64 6.67 -5.20
C VAL A 56 -1.64 5.96 -6.55
N GLY A 57 -2.36 6.50 -7.55
CA GLY A 57 -2.41 5.90 -8.90
C GLY A 57 -1.02 5.76 -9.52
N ARG A 58 -0.20 6.80 -9.44
CA ARG A 58 1.18 6.75 -9.94
C ARG A 58 2.05 5.82 -9.11
N GLY A 59 1.92 5.86 -7.79
CA GLY A 59 2.66 5.01 -6.86
C GLY A 59 2.46 3.53 -7.16
N ILE A 60 1.20 3.10 -7.36
CA ILE A 60 0.88 1.70 -7.70
C ILE A 60 1.56 1.29 -9.00
N LEU A 61 1.43 2.08 -10.07
CA LEU A 61 2.05 1.79 -11.36
C LEU A 61 3.57 1.65 -11.29
N GLN A 62 4.21 2.45 -10.42
CA GLN A 62 5.65 2.56 -10.33
C GLN A 62 6.28 1.68 -9.24
N TYR A 63 5.49 1.01 -8.40
CA TYR A 63 5.99 0.18 -7.32
C TYR A 63 6.96 -0.91 -7.82
N GLY A 64 8.11 -1.05 -7.15
CA GLY A 64 9.23 -1.93 -7.55
C GLY A 64 9.99 -1.52 -8.81
N THR A 65 9.59 -0.45 -9.50
CA THR A 65 10.28 0.04 -10.71
C THR A 65 10.83 1.46 -10.57
N SER A 66 10.35 2.21 -9.58
CA SER A 66 10.86 3.54 -9.27
C SER A 66 10.74 3.83 -7.78
N ARG A 67 11.80 4.38 -7.18
CA ARG A 67 11.78 4.91 -5.80
C ARG A 67 10.73 6.01 -5.60
N ARG A 68 10.33 6.68 -6.68
CA ARG A 68 9.29 7.72 -6.67
C ARG A 68 7.96 7.19 -6.13
N ALA A 69 7.67 5.90 -6.31
CA ALA A 69 6.46 5.29 -5.76
C ALA A 69 6.38 5.43 -4.24
N ILE A 70 7.50 5.21 -3.54
CA ILE A 70 7.57 5.34 -2.08
C ILE A 70 7.33 6.79 -1.67
N THR A 71 7.98 7.75 -2.33
CA THR A 71 7.77 9.18 -2.07
C THR A 71 6.32 9.61 -2.29
N ASP A 72 5.66 9.07 -3.32
CA ASP A 72 4.26 9.36 -3.60
C ASP A 72 3.33 8.79 -2.52
N PHE A 73 3.58 7.56 -2.08
CA PHE A 73 2.80 6.96 -0.99
C PHE A 73 3.03 7.68 0.34
N GLU A 74 4.27 8.01 0.70
CA GLU A 74 4.57 8.79 1.91
C GLU A 74 3.87 10.15 1.87
N HIS A 75 3.81 10.78 0.69
CA HIS A 75 3.06 12.02 0.52
C HIS A 75 1.56 11.80 0.70
N ALA A 76 0.98 10.78 0.10
CA ALA A 76 -0.44 10.43 0.27
C ALA A 76 -0.78 10.14 1.74
N VAL A 77 0.09 9.45 2.49
CA VAL A 77 -0.08 9.22 3.94
C VAL A 77 -0.05 10.54 4.72
N ARG A 78 0.88 11.46 4.43
CA ARG A 78 0.92 12.78 5.08
C ARG A 78 -0.34 13.61 4.84
N LEU A 79 -0.98 13.44 3.68
CA LEU A 79 -2.24 14.09 3.34
C LEU A 79 -3.46 13.43 3.99
N GLY A 80 -3.28 12.30 4.70
CA GLY A 80 -4.37 11.55 5.31
C GLY A 80 -5.22 10.79 4.28
N SER A 81 -4.59 10.22 3.25
CA SER A 81 -5.31 9.50 2.19
C SER A 81 -6.28 8.48 2.78
N PRO A 82 -7.55 8.47 2.33
CA PRO A 82 -8.62 7.66 2.92
C PRO A 82 -8.66 6.22 2.38
N VAL A 83 -7.70 5.83 1.54
CA VAL A 83 -7.65 4.50 0.91
C VAL A 83 -6.51 3.65 1.48
N VAL A 84 -6.66 2.33 1.41
CA VAL A 84 -5.69 1.37 2.00
C VAL A 84 -4.31 1.39 1.31
N TRP A 85 -4.25 1.73 0.02
CA TRP A 85 -3.07 1.47 -0.82
C TRP A 85 -1.75 2.13 -0.37
N PRO A 86 -1.70 3.43 -0.02
CA PRO A 86 -0.47 4.02 0.51
C PRO A 86 0.09 3.24 1.70
N TYR A 87 -0.76 2.90 2.67
CA TYR A 87 -0.37 2.16 3.86
C TYR A 87 0.09 0.75 3.52
N PHE A 88 -0.63 0.08 2.62
CA PHE A 88 -0.29 -1.27 2.16
C PHE A 88 1.09 -1.35 1.48
N PHE A 89 1.36 -0.47 0.52
CA PHE A 89 2.63 -0.48 -0.21
C PHE A 89 3.80 -0.01 0.65
N LEU A 90 3.56 0.92 1.59
CA LEU A 90 4.58 1.34 2.56
C LEU A 90 4.86 0.26 3.59
N ALA A 91 3.85 -0.47 4.07
CA ALA A 91 4.05 -1.61 4.97
C ALA A 91 5.00 -2.64 4.33
N HIS A 92 4.73 -3.06 3.09
CA HIS A 92 5.61 -3.97 2.37
C HIS A 92 7.02 -3.40 2.14
N TYR A 93 7.11 -2.13 1.76
CA TYR A 93 8.41 -1.48 1.55
C TYR A 93 9.23 -1.45 2.84
N TYR A 94 8.62 -1.08 3.97
CA TYR A 94 9.29 -1.06 5.25
C TYR A 94 9.64 -2.46 5.74
N LEU A 95 8.79 -3.46 5.49
CA LEU A 95 9.11 -4.86 5.79
C LEU A 95 10.36 -5.34 5.03
N SER A 96 10.36 -5.18 3.70
CA SER A 96 11.47 -5.59 2.82
C SER A 96 12.77 -4.80 3.05
N THR A 97 12.71 -3.67 3.74
CA THR A 97 13.86 -2.86 4.14
C THR A 97 14.19 -2.98 5.64
N ASN A 98 13.62 -3.97 6.33
CA ASN A 98 13.81 -4.27 7.76
C ASN A 98 13.50 -3.10 8.70
N ARG A 99 12.59 -2.21 8.29
CA ARG A 99 12.04 -1.10 9.09
C ARG A 99 10.76 -1.55 9.77
N PHE A 100 10.90 -2.43 10.77
CA PHE A 100 9.78 -3.16 11.35
C PHE A 100 8.79 -2.28 12.12
N ASP A 101 9.26 -1.24 12.81
CA ASP A 101 8.38 -0.29 13.50
C ASP A 101 7.48 0.47 12.53
N GLU A 102 8.04 0.97 11.43
CA GLU A 102 7.28 1.67 10.40
C GLU A 102 6.36 0.72 9.64
N CYS A 103 6.80 -0.52 9.37
CA CYS A 103 5.96 -1.57 8.81
C CYS A 103 4.72 -1.80 9.68
N ARG A 104 4.91 -2.04 10.99
CA ARG A 104 3.81 -2.27 11.94
C ARG A 104 2.84 -1.09 11.96
N ALA A 105 3.35 0.14 12.02
CA ALA A 105 2.53 1.34 12.02
C ALA A 105 1.68 1.46 10.74
N MET A 106 2.28 1.20 9.56
CA MET A 106 1.54 1.21 8.30
C MET A 106 0.52 0.08 8.22
N CYS A 107 0.81 -1.11 8.74
CA CYS A 107 -0.17 -2.19 8.84
C CYS A 107 -1.38 -1.79 9.70
N GLU A 108 -1.14 -1.21 10.88
CA GLU A 108 -2.21 -0.75 11.77
C GLU A 108 -3.08 0.34 11.14
N MET A 109 -2.47 1.28 10.40
CA MET A 109 -3.22 2.28 9.65
C MET A 109 -4.03 1.64 8.51
N GLY A 110 -3.41 0.74 7.73
CA GLY A 110 -4.06 0.05 6.63
C GLY A 110 -5.24 -0.83 7.06
N LEU A 111 -5.13 -1.52 8.21
CA LEU A 111 -6.19 -2.39 8.74
C LEU A 111 -7.45 -1.62 9.15
N ARG A 112 -7.32 -0.32 9.45
CA ARG A 112 -8.45 0.58 9.73
C ARG A 112 -9.18 1.01 8.46
N MET A 113 -8.56 0.86 7.28
CA MET A 113 -9.15 1.27 6.01
C MET A 113 -10.12 0.20 5.49
N GLN A 114 -11.03 0.63 4.60
CA GLN A 114 -11.83 -0.30 3.82
C GLN A 114 -10.93 -1.03 2.81
N ALA A 115 -10.94 -2.36 2.82
CA ALA A 115 -10.11 -3.21 1.97
C ALA A 115 -10.71 -4.61 1.89
N SER A 116 -10.34 -5.37 0.85
CA SER A 116 -10.72 -6.77 0.69
C SER A 116 -10.12 -7.65 1.80
N ALA A 117 -10.70 -8.83 2.02
CA ALA A 117 -10.21 -9.77 3.03
C ALA A 117 -8.77 -10.22 2.74
N THR A 118 -8.42 -10.42 1.46
CA THR A 118 -7.06 -10.72 1.01
C THR A 118 -6.08 -9.59 1.34
N VAL A 119 -6.45 -8.33 1.12
CA VAL A 119 -5.59 -7.19 1.49
C VAL A 119 -5.41 -7.10 3.00
N LYS A 120 -6.47 -7.29 3.79
CA LYS A 120 -6.37 -7.28 5.26
C LYS A 120 -5.56 -8.47 5.79
N SER A 121 -5.72 -9.65 5.20
CA SER A 121 -4.92 -10.84 5.53
C SER A 121 -3.44 -10.57 5.35
N GLN A 122 -3.06 -9.96 4.23
CA GLN A 122 -1.67 -9.63 3.94
C GLN A 122 -1.08 -8.60 4.92
N LEU A 123 -1.89 -7.61 5.35
CA LEU A 123 -1.47 -6.63 6.36
C LEU A 123 -1.28 -7.26 7.74
N GLU A 124 -2.16 -8.18 8.15
CA GLU A 124 -2.01 -8.94 9.41
C GLU A 124 -0.77 -9.82 9.39
N GLU A 125 -0.48 -10.49 8.25
CA GLU A 125 0.75 -11.26 8.07
C GLU A 125 2.00 -10.39 8.26
N TRP A 126 2.07 -9.23 7.58
CA TRP A 126 3.21 -8.33 7.73
C TRP A 126 3.29 -7.70 9.13
N ARG A 127 2.15 -7.49 9.79
CA ARG A 127 2.13 -7.05 11.19
C ARG A 127 2.72 -8.12 12.10
N ALA A 128 2.36 -9.38 11.90
CA ALA A 128 2.88 -10.51 12.67
C ALA A 128 4.41 -10.62 12.52
N ILE A 129 4.91 -10.54 11.28
CA ILE A 129 6.36 -10.56 11.00
C ILE A 129 7.07 -9.39 11.70
N ALA A 130 6.55 -8.17 11.54
CA ALA A 130 7.13 -7.00 12.19
C ALA A 130 7.12 -7.12 13.73
N GLN A 131 6.04 -7.64 14.31
CA GLN A 131 5.94 -7.89 15.76
C GLN A 131 6.95 -8.93 16.23
N ALA A 132 7.16 -10.01 15.48
CA ALA A 132 8.16 -11.03 15.78
C ALA A 132 9.57 -10.45 15.83
N GLU A 133 9.92 -9.64 14.81
CA GLU A 133 11.23 -9.01 14.70
C GLU A 133 11.47 -7.90 15.74
N LEU A 134 10.41 -7.24 16.20
CA LEU A 134 10.44 -6.28 17.29
C LEU A 134 10.42 -6.93 18.69
N GLY A 135 10.38 -8.27 18.77
CA GLY A 135 10.41 -9.00 20.04
C GLY A 135 9.11 -8.92 20.86
N PHE A 136 7.96 -8.73 20.20
CA PHE A 136 6.67 -8.77 20.87
C PHE A 136 6.38 -10.18 21.44
N PRO A 137 5.60 -10.28 22.53
CA PRO A 137 5.11 -11.54 23.07
C PRO A 137 4.59 -12.51 22.00
N PRO A 138 5.01 -13.79 22.03
CA PRO A 138 4.61 -14.80 21.04
C PRO A 138 3.10 -14.93 20.83
N GLU A 139 2.31 -14.69 21.87
CA GLU A 139 0.86 -14.75 21.82
C GLU A 139 0.29 -13.66 20.90
N MET A 140 0.88 -12.45 20.91
CA MET A 140 0.45 -11.36 20.02
C MET A 140 0.84 -11.62 18.57
N VAL A 141 2.03 -12.18 18.34
CA VAL A 141 2.50 -12.56 17.01
C VAL A 141 1.62 -13.67 16.44
N GLY A 142 1.34 -14.71 17.24
CA GLY A 142 0.46 -15.82 16.86
C GLY A 142 -0.95 -15.34 16.52
N ALA A 143 -1.53 -14.47 17.35
CA ALA A 143 -2.86 -13.90 17.09
C ALA A 143 -2.92 -13.11 15.77
N ALA A 144 -1.86 -12.40 15.39
CA ALA A 144 -1.79 -11.69 14.11
C ALA A 144 -1.72 -12.67 12.92
N PHE A 145 -0.94 -13.76 13.01
CA PHE A 145 -0.94 -14.81 11.99
C PHE A 145 -2.30 -15.51 11.87
N GLU A 146 -2.94 -15.84 13.01
CA GLU A 146 -4.27 -16.43 13.03
C GLU A 146 -5.31 -15.50 12.40
N ALA A 147 -5.25 -14.20 12.68
CA ALA A 147 -6.10 -13.20 12.05
C ALA A 147 -5.88 -13.16 10.52
N ALA A 148 -4.61 -13.22 10.07
CA ALA A 148 -4.29 -13.27 8.64
C ALA A 148 -4.94 -14.48 7.95
N ILE A 149 -4.83 -15.67 8.54
CA ILE A 149 -5.37 -16.92 7.98
C ILE A 149 -6.89 -16.95 8.07
N CYS A 150 -7.49 -16.38 9.12
CA CYS A 150 -8.94 -16.29 9.25
C CYS A 150 -9.56 -15.36 8.19
N LEU A 151 -8.90 -14.23 7.91
CA LEU A 151 -9.33 -13.29 6.88
C LEU A 151 -9.23 -13.89 5.46
N ASP A 152 -8.15 -14.59 5.18
CA ASP A 152 -7.96 -15.28 3.89
C ASP A 152 -7.32 -16.66 4.10
N PRO A 153 -8.15 -17.72 4.15
CA PRO A 153 -7.65 -19.09 4.30
C PRO A 153 -6.77 -19.57 3.15
N THR A 154 -6.72 -18.84 2.03
CA THR A 154 -5.86 -19.15 0.88
C THR A 154 -4.49 -18.46 0.96
N ASN A 155 -4.24 -17.64 1.99
CA ASN A 155 -2.93 -17.04 2.22
C ASN A 155 -1.92 -18.08 2.73
N GLU A 156 -1.30 -18.79 1.80
CA GLU A 156 -0.28 -19.80 2.09
C GLU A 156 1.00 -19.21 2.70
N LEU A 157 1.32 -17.94 2.41
CA LEU A 157 2.50 -17.28 3.00
C LEU A 157 2.31 -17.07 4.50
N ALA A 158 1.13 -16.60 4.93
CA ALA A 158 0.82 -16.46 6.35
C ALA A 158 0.95 -17.81 7.09
N LYS A 159 0.47 -18.91 6.51
CA LYS A 159 0.59 -20.26 7.10
C LYS A 159 2.05 -20.71 7.21
N ARG A 160 2.86 -20.50 6.18
CA ARG A 160 4.28 -20.89 6.18
C ARG A 160 5.10 -20.04 7.15
N ASN A 161 4.88 -18.73 7.16
CA ASN A 161 5.54 -17.81 8.07
C ASN A 161 5.16 -18.11 9.53
N GLN A 162 3.88 -18.41 9.81
CA GLN A 162 3.45 -18.87 11.14
C GLN A 162 4.16 -20.18 11.53
N ALA A 163 4.18 -21.18 10.64
CA ALA A 163 4.83 -22.45 10.92
C ALA A 163 6.33 -22.31 11.20
N ALA A 164 7.01 -21.42 10.47
CA ALA A 164 8.42 -21.07 10.70
C ALA A 164 8.62 -20.39 12.06
N PHE A 165 7.75 -19.44 12.42
CA PHE A 165 7.75 -18.78 13.72
C PHE A 165 7.58 -19.77 14.87
N GLU A 166 6.56 -20.64 14.80
CA GLU A 166 6.32 -21.66 15.82
C GLU A 166 7.46 -22.68 15.94
N ALA A 167 8.05 -23.07 14.80
CA ALA A 167 9.22 -23.95 14.80
C ALA A 167 10.41 -23.31 15.52
N CYS A 168 10.61 -22.00 15.34
CA CYS A 168 11.62 -21.22 16.04
C CYS A 168 11.39 -21.24 17.57
N LEU A 169 10.15 -21.01 18.00
CA LEU A 169 9.78 -21.06 19.42
C LEU A 169 9.97 -22.45 20.03
N ARG A 170 9.56 -23.51 19.32
CA ARG A 170 9.77 -24.91 19.76
C ARG A 170 11.25 -25.24 19.91
N ALA A 171 12.11 -24.64 19.09
CA ALA A 171 13.56 -24.77 19.18
C ALA A 171 14.18 -23.89 20.28
N THR A 172 13.38 -23.20 21.10
CA THR A 172 13.82 -22.24 22.14
C THR A 172 14.73 -21.13 21.60
N ARG A 173 14.58 -20.80 20.32
CA ARG A 173 15.32 -19.72 19.65
C ARG A 173 14.54 -18.42 19.74
N THR A 174 15.26 -17.31 19.70
CA THR A 174 14.66 -15.99 19.53
C THR A 174 14.18 -15.83 18.08
N PRO A 175 12.93 -15.44 17.82
CA PRO A 175 12.37 -15.29 16.48
C PRO A 175 12.83 -14.00 15.76
N HIS A 176 14.08 -13.59 16.00
CA HIS A 176 14.71 -12.43 15.40
C HIS A 176 15.62 -12.88 14.25
N GLY A 177 15.55 -12.20 13.11
CA GLY A 177 16.31 -12.53 11.92
C GLY A 177 15.86 -13.82 11.25
N LEU A 178 14.56 -14.16 11.35
CA LEU A 178 14.00 -15.28 10.61
C LEU A 178 13.95 -14.94 9.11
N GLU A 179 14.20 -15.93 8.26
CA GLU A 179 14.02 -15.77 6.81
C GLU A 179 12.52 -15.86 6.48
N TRP A 180 11.85 -14.72 6.49
CA TRP A 180 10.42 -14.60 6.17
C TRP A 180 10.17 -14.69 4.66
N GLU A 181 9.22 -15.53 4.25
CA GLU A 181 8.76 -15.56 2.86
C GLU A 181 7.92 -14.30 2.57
N GLN A 182 8.17 -13.63 1.45
CA GLN A 182 7.50 -12.38 1.08
C GLN A 182 7.04 -12.40 -0.39
N LYS A 183 5.97 -11.66 -0.69
CA LYS A 183 5.54 -11.42 -2.07
C LYS A 183 6.52 -10.50 -2.77
N SER A 184 6.70 -10.69 -4.08
CA SER A 184 7.49 -9.76 -4.88
C SER A 184 6.74 -8.44 -5.08
N GLU A 185 7.50 -7.34 -5.26
CA GLU A 185 6.93 -6.04 -5.58
C GLU A 185 6.04 -6.08 -6.85
N LEU A 186 6.40 -6.92 -7.83
CA LEU A 186 5.61 -7.14 -9.02
C LEU A 186 4.25 -7.75 -8.71
N ALA A 187 4.20 -8.79 -7.87
CA ALA A 187 2.96 -9.45 -7.48
C ALA A 187 2.02 -8.49 -6.73
N LEU A 188 2.58 -7.67 -5.83
CA LEU A 188 1.79 -6.68 -5.09
C LEU A 188 1.31 -5.54 -5.97
N ARG A 189 2.12 -5.09 -6.93
CA ARG A 189 1.68 -4.12 -7.94
C ARG A 189 0.51 -4.66 -8.75
N GLN A 190 0.58 -5.92 -9.20
CA GLN A 190 -0.50 -6.56 -9.95
C GLN A 190 -1.79 -6.68 -9.11
N LEU A 191 -1.66 -7.05 -7.83
CA LEU A 191 -2.78 -7.08 -6.88
C LEU A 191 -3.43 -5.70 -6.74
N GLY A 192 -2.64 -4.65 -6.49
CA GLY A 192 -3.14 -3.29 -6.34
C GLY A 192 -3.85 -2.76 -7.59
N LEU A 193 -3.34 -3.08 -8.78
CA LEU A 193 -3.99 -2.75 -10.04
C LEU A 193 -5.28 -3.54 -10.25
N ALA A 194 -5.30 -4.83 -9.93
CA ALA A 194 -6.49 -5.67 -10.08
C ALA A 194 -7.63 -5.22 -9.15
N GLU A 195 -7.36 -5.04 -7.87
CA GLU A 195 -8.34 -4.61 -6.87
C GLU A 195 -8.92 -3.23 -7.18
N ARG A 196 -8.08 -2.30 -7.66
CA ARG A 196 -8.54 -0.98 -8.10
C ARG A 196 -9.48 -1.06 -9.30
N ARG A 197 -9.28 -2.02 -10.21
CA ARG A 197 -10.22 -2.28 -11.33
C ARG A 197 -11.53 -2.90 -10.85
N TYR A 198 -11.47 -3.83 -9.89
CA TYR A 198 -12.67 -4.49 -9.35
C TYR A 198 -13.56 -3.55 -8.55
N SER A 199 -12.98 -2.62 -7.79
CA SER A 199 -13.74 -1.64 -6.99
C SER A 199 -14.67 -0.71 -7.79
N LEU A 200 -14.58 -0.70 -9.12
CA LEU A 200 -15.40 0.10 -10.02
C LEU A 200 -16.44 -0.71 -10.78
N ALA A 201 -16.33 -2.04 -10.76
CA ALA A 201 -17.28 -2.95 -11.40
C ALA A 201 -18.38 -3.44 -10.43
N ALA A 202 -18.21 -3.18 -9.13
CA ALA A 202 -19.14 -3.48 -8.06
C ALA A 202 -19.94 -2.23 -7.65
#